data_AF-A0A821DMA6-F1
#
_entry.id   AF-A0A821DMA6-F1
#
_cell.length_a   1.000
_cell.length_b   1.000
_cell.length_c   1.000
_cell.angle_alpha   90.00
_cell.angle_beta   90.00
_cell.angle_gamma   90.00
#
_symmetry.space_group_name_H-M   'P 1'
#
loop_
_entity.id
_entity.type
_entity.pdbx_description
1 polymer ?
#
loop_
_entity_poly.entity_id
_entity_poly.type
_entity_poly.pdbx_seq_one_letter_code
_entity_poly.pdbx_strand_id
1 'polypeptide(L)'
;MIIKTFAKLPFISAVIITINGTVARLSTSIKATLSQLRGSLPDSIFANLFFIFTNCEETTRNFKLQLISEYKPEPQRTFHMQNSLFSAASIADIDSDPKKKRRAESNWQDSIEAMTDLMAEVERTVTTSTKVFADMRIKREQLSANKANLLDKQKSLLSAMHKLTLEQERLRNAKSDQSDNSKYTENQTIEKIEIEKKNYYSTICTEHGKVQVCHEHCGLGYKPELNFAHFKNCAAADSTGNNCRTCHCGMNQHLHTYEIPVSRMVTIEQIVQSKKAAYDLASRQVSTSQLQLLQLNATYTALQNDANGCKDGILSSIKELKQICSHYNFVEEMATTIQKLRQEAKIAQDLKAKTEFNNTAEAIENLIKQVA
;
A
#
# COMPACT_ATOMS: atom_id res chain seq x y z
N MET A 1 -12.70 13.28 28.76
CA MET A 1 -13.79 13.65 29.68
C MET A 1 -13.71 15.13 30.05
N ILE A 2 -12.58 15.61 30.56
CA ILE A 2 -12.33 17.00 31.01
C ILE A 2 -12.60 18.06 29.92
N ILE A 3 -12.03 17.90 28.72
CA ILE A 3 -12.22 18.85 27.59
C ILE A 3 -13.69 19.00 27.20
N LYS A 4 -14.46 17.91 27.18
CA LYS A 4 -15.90 17.95 26.83
C LYS A 4 -16.72 18.69 27.88
N THR A 5 -16.33 18.63 29.15
CA THR A 5 -17.01 19.35 30.23
C THR A 5 -16.67 20.83 30.19
N PHE A 6 -15.38 21.18 30.05
CA PHE A 6 -14.95 22.58 29.96
C PHE A 6 -15.50 23.30 28.72
N ALA A 7 -15.64 22.61 27.59
CA ALA A 7 -16.22 23.17 26.37
C ALA A 7 -17.71 23.56 26.50
N LYS A 8 -18.42 23.11 27.54
CA LYS A 8 -19.82 23.53 27.80
C LYS A 8 -19.92 24.86 28.54
N LEU A 9 -18.86 25.27 29.23
CA LEU A 9 -18.80 26.55 29.94
C LEU A 9 -18.37 27.62 28.93
N PRO A 10 -18.87 28.87 28.99
CA PRO A 10 -18.41 29.93 28.10
C PRO A 10 -17.04 30.50 28.51
N PHE A 11 -16.76 30.50 29.82
CA PHE A 11 -15.55 31.05 30.42
C PHE A 11 -15.11 30.21 31.62
N ILE A 12 -13.82 30.27 31.95
CA ILE A 12 -13.21 29.67 33.14
C ILE A 12 -12.48 30.77 33.91
N SER A 13 -12.86 30.97 35.17
CA SER A 13 -12.19 31.91 36.08
C SER A 13 -11.06 31.24 36.86
N ALA A 14 -11.25 29.98 37.28
CA ALA A 14 -10.28 29.25 38.07
C ALA A 14 -10.35 27.74 37.83
N VAL A 15 -9.20 27.09 37.88
CA VAL A 15 -9.04 25.64 37.96
C VAL A 15 -8.30 25.34 39.26
N ILE A 16 -9.01 24.77 40.23
CA ILE A 16 -8.48 24.49 41.56
C ILE A 16 -8.02 23.03 41.61
N ILE A 17 -6.72 22.84 41.89
CA ILE A 17 -6.10 21.53 42.06
C ILE A 17 -5.86 21.30 43.55
N THR A 18 -6.62 20.36 44.12
CA THR A 18 -6.48 19.96 45.52
C THR A 18 -5.51 18.79 45.66
N ILE A 19 -4.50 18.94 46.50
CA ILE A 19 -3.45 17.94 46.74
C ILE A 19 -3.32 17.70 48.25
N ASN A 20 -3.20 16.44 48.69
CA ASN A 20 -2.88 16.17 50.09
C ASN A 20 -1.41 16.56 50.38
N GLY A 21 -1.20 17.60 51.20
CA GLY A 21 0.12 18.15 51.49
C GLY A 21 0.95 17.36 52.49
N THR A 22 0.35 16.39 53.21
CA THR A 22 1.07 15.49 54.12
C THR A 22 1.86 14.39 53.39
N VAL A 23 1.52 14.14 52.12
CA VAL A 23 2.14 13.10 51.30
C VAL A 23 3.42 13.63 50.67
N ALA A 24 4.57 13.13 51.12
CA ALA A 24 5.89 13.54 50.62
C ALA A 24 6.23 13.02 49.21
N ARG A 25 5.57 11.93 48.77
CA ARG A 25 5.91 11.22 47.52
C ARG A 25 4.77 11.32 46.52
N LEU A 26 5.09 11.74 45.30
CA LEU A 26 4.18 11.59 44.18
C LEU A 26 4.16 10.10 43.77
N SER A 27 3.03 9.41 43.95
CA SER A 27 2.89 8.06 43.41
C SER A 27 2.93 8.10 41.88
N THR A 28 3.28 6.97 41.25
CA THR A 28 3.24 6.82 39.79
C THR A 28 1.87 7.19 39.22
N SER A 29 0.79 6.86 39.93
CA SER A 29 -0.57 7.21 39.54
C SER A 29 -0.82 8.73 39.53
N ILE A 30 -0.43 9.46 40.58
CA ILE A 30 -0.59 10.91 40.63
C ILE A 30 0.25 11.58 39.53
N LYS A 31 1.47 11.06 39.28
CA LYS A 31 2.34 11.57 38.20
C LYS A 31 1.68 11.45 36.84
N ALA A 32 1.09 10.28 36.56
CA ALA A 32 0.38 10.03 35.31
C ALA A 32 -0.85 10.93 35.18
N THR A 33 -1.64 11.08 36.24
CA THR A 33 -2.84 11.95 36.23
C THR A 33 -2.48 13.41 35.99
N LEU A 34 -1.46 13.93 36.67
CA LEU A 34 -0.98 15.29 36.45
C LEU A 34 -0.47 15.45 35.00
N SER A 35 0.40 14.55 34.54
CA SER A 35 0.89 14.59 33.15
C SER A 35 -0.25 14.62 32.12
N GLN A 36 -1.28 13.80 32.31
CA GLN A 36 -2.47 13.77 31.45
C GLN A 36 -3.30 15.06 31.54
N LEU A 37 -3.47 15.61 32.74
CA LEU A 37 -4.15 16.89 32.95
C LEU A 37 -3.40 18.02 32.23
N ARG A 38 -2.07 18.07 32.40
CA ARG A 38 -1.20 19.07 31.78
C ARG A 38 -1.33 19.06 30.26
N GLY A 39 -1.26 17.88 29.65
CA GLY A 39 -1.45 17.73 28.21
C GLY A 39 -2.89 17.97 27.73
N SER A 40 -3.86 18.17 28.64
CA SER A 40 -5.27 18.40 28.32
C SER A 40 -5.75 19.82 28.59
N LEU A 41 -4.88 20.69 29.12
CA LEU A 41 -5.18 22.09 29.39
C LEU A 41 -4.46 22.98 28.36
N PRO A 42 -5.15 23.92 27.72
CA PRO A 42 -4.51 24.96 26.94
C PRO A 42 -3.59 25.83 27.79
N ASP A 43 -2.54 26.37 27.19
CA ASP A 43 -1.53 27.17 27.89
C ASP A 43 -2.14 28.43 28.53
N SER A 44 -3.18 29.00 27.91
CA SER A 44 -3.91 30.15 28.44
C SER A 44 -4.61 29.90 29.78
N ILE A 45 -4.90 28.63 30.12
CA ILE A 45 -5.57 28.25 31.37
C ILE A 45 -4.59 28.12 32.53
N PHE A 46 -3.28 28.00 32.26
CA PHE A 46 -2.28 27.89 33.33
C PHE A 46 -2.25 29.15 34.20
N ALA A 47 -2.57 30.31 33.64
CA ALA A 47 -2.73 31.56 34.37
C ALA A 47 -3.98 31.61 35.27
N ASN A 48 -4.84 30.59 35.25
CA ASN A 48 -6.02 30.45 36.09
C ASN A 48 -5.91 29.21 37.01
N LEU A 49 -4.72 28.65 37.19
CA LEU A 49 -4.51 27.50 38.08
C LEU A 49 -4.27 27.93 39.52
N PHE A 50 -4.96 27.24 40.42
CA PHE A 50 -4.88 27.41 41.87
C PHE A 50 -4.50 26.08 42.51
N PHE A 51 -3.65 26.12 43.53
CA PHE A 51 -3.24 24.93 44.27
C PHE A 51 -3.71 25.03 45.71
N ILE A 52 -4.40 23.99 46.19
CA ILE A 52 -4.78 23.87 47.59
C ILE A 52 -4.13 22.61 48.16
N PHE A 53 -3.27 22.79 49.15
CA PHE A 53 -2.68 21.69 49.90
C PHE A 53 -3.50 21.41 51.15
N THR A 54 -4.11 20.21 51.22
CA THR A 54 -4.97 19.79 52.33
C THR A 54 -4.20 18.98 53.38
N ASN A 55 -4.76 18.90 54.58
CA ASN A 55 -4.22 18.22 55.77
C ASN A 55 -2.89 18.79 56.28
N CYS A 56 -2.50 19.99 55.87
CA CYS A 56 -1.26 20.63 56.28
C CYS A 56 -1.39 22.14 56.41
N GLU A 57 -0.47 22.73 57.17
CA GLU A 57 -0.15 24.15 57.16
C GLU A 57 1.04 24.40 56.23
N GLU A 58 1.33 25.65 55.91
CA GLU A 58 2.48 26.01 55.07
C GLU A 58 3.80 25.46 55.62
N THR A 59 3.99 25.54 56.94
CA THR A 59 5.21 25.09 57.65
C THR A 59 5.29 23.57 57.81
N THR A 60 4.14 22.87 57.74
CA THR A 60 4.05 21.42 57.95
C THR A 60 3.84 20.63 56.66
N ARG A 61 3.85 21.30 55.49
CA ARG A 61 3.72 20.67 54.19
C ARG A 61 4.93 19.79 53.87
N ASN A 62 4.70 18.49 53.77
CA ASN A 62 5.69 17.51 53.32
C ASN A 62 5.77 17.40 51.79
N PHE A 63 4.72 17.79 51.09
CA PHE A 63 4.68 17.80 49.63
C PHE A 63 5.66 18.85 49.06
N LYS A 64 6.53 18.43 48.15
CA LYS A 64 7.53 19.32 47.53
C LYS A 64 6.95 19.98 46.28
N LEU A 65 6.89 21.31 46.25
CA LEU A 65 6.43 22.09 45.08
C LEU A 65 7.21 21.78 43.80
N GLN A 66 8.47 21.35 43.91
CA GLN A 66 9.29 20.89 42.78
C GLN A 66 8.60 19.80 41.96
N LEU A 67 7.76 18.97 42.61
CA LEU A 67 7.01 17.88 41.97
C LEU A 67 5.90 18.37 41.02
N ILE A 68 5.49 19.64 41.15
CA ILE A 68 4.50 20.31 40.28
C ILE A 68 5.09 21.57 39.62
N SER A 69 6.42 21.72 39.62
CA SER A 69 7.12 22.89 39.07
C SER A 69 6.75 23.18 37.60
N GLU A 70 6.41 22.13 36.86
CA GLU A 70 5.93 22.19 35.48
C GLU A 70 4.64 23.01 35.29
N TYR A 71 3.84 23.18 36.34
CA TYR A 71 2.64 24.00 36.35
C TYR A 71 2.88 25.44 36.79
N LYS A 72 4.13 25.78 37.15
CA LYS A 72 4.54 27.11 37.64
C LYS A 72 3.62 27.63 38.76
N PRO A 73 3.49 26.89 39.89
CA PRO A 73 2.65 27.32 41.00
C PRO A 73 3.11 28.70 41.52
N GLU A 74 2.21 29.66 41.52
CA GLU A 74 2.49 31.00 42.05
C GLU A 74 2.22 31.04 43.56
N PRO A 75 3.08 31.71 44.37
CA PRO A 75 2.88 31.83 45.80
C PRO A 75 1.50 32.40 46.16
N GLN A 76 1.07 33.47 45.47
CA GLN A 76 -0.25 34.10 45.68
C GLN A 76 -1.45 33.21 45.36
N ARG A 77 -1.25 32.08 44.67
CA ARG A 77 -2.30 31.14 44.26
C ARG A 77 -2.11 29.74 44.84
N THR A 78 -1.26 29.66 45.86
CA THR A 78 -0.95 28.43 46.58
C THR A 78 -1.43 28.55 48.02
N PHE A 79 -2.46 27.80 48.35
CA PHE A 79 -3.12 27.84 49.65
C PHE A 79 -2.88 26.54 50.41
N HIS A 80 -2.95 26.63 51.74
CA HIS A 80 -2.80 25.49 52.64
C HIS A 80 -4.02 25.43 53.57
N MET A 81 -4.58 24.25 53.76
CA MET A 81 -5.75 24.05 54.60
C MET A 81 -5.54 22.84 55.50
N GLN A 82 -5.57 23.08 56.81
CA GLN A 82 -5.53 22.01 57.80
C GLN A 82 -6.95 21.50 58.07
N ASN A 83 -7.40 20.56 57.22
CA ASN A 83 -8.74 20.03 57.23
C ASN A 83 -8.82 18.60 57.83
N SER A 84 -7.82 18.20 58.64
CA SER A 84 -7.77 16.88 59.29
C SER A 84 -8.99 16.59 60.18
N LEU A 85 -9.73 17.62 60.59
CA LEU A 85 -10.99 17.49 61.34
C LEU A 85 -12.02 16.61 60.60
N PHE A 86 -12.11 16.72 59.27
CA PHE A 86 -13.02 15.90 58.46
C PHE A 86 -12.60 14.42 58.38
N SER A 87 -11.37 14.12 58.79
CA SER A 87 -10.81 12.77 58.81
C SER A 87 -10.76 12.19 60.23
N ALA A 88 -11.31 12.88 61.22
CA ALA A 88 -11.29 12.44 62.61
C ALA A 88 -12.18 11.19 62.79
N ALA A 89 -11.64 10.17 63.46
CA ALA A 89 -12.37 8.93 63.75
C ALA A 89 -13.49 9.12 64.79
N SER A 90 -13.34 10.09 65.71
CA SER A 90 -14.32 10.40 66.75
C SER A 90 -14.31 11.90 67.04
N ILE A 91 -15.45 12.54 66.83
CA ILE A 91 -15.67 13.95 67.21
C ILE A 91 -15.75 14.07 68.74
N ALA A 92 -16.29 13.05 69.43
CA ALA A 92 -16.38 13.02 70.89
C ALA A 92 -15.00 13.04 71.57
N ASP A 93 -13.99 12.43 70.95
CA ASP A 93 -12.61 12.41 71.46
C ASP A 93 -11.90 13.76 71.29
N ILE A 94 -12.37 14.57 70.33
CA ILE A 94 -11.88 15.94 70.10
C ILE A 94 -12.57 16.89 71.08
N ASP A 95 -13.88 16.75 71.28
CA ASP A 95 -14.66 17.63 72.14
C ASP A 95 -14.36 17.43 73.65
N SER A 96 -14.03 16.19 74.03
CA SER A 96 -13.65 15.84 75.41
C SER A 96 -12.25 16.31 75.83
N ASP A 97 -11.36 16.65 74.88
CA ASP A 97 -10.02 17.17 75.16
C ASP A 97 -9.93 18.67 74.80
N PRO A 98 -9.86 19.58 75.79
CA PRO A 98 -9.83 21.02 75.57
C PRO A 98 -8.65 21.53 74.72
N LYS A 99 -7.56 20.78 74.60
CA LYS A 99 -6.43 21.13 73.73
C LYS A 99 -6.70 20.71 72.29
N LYS A 100 -7.26 19.52 72.07
CA LYS A 100 -7.66 19.04 70.74
C LYS A 100 -8.79 19.88 70.17
N LYS A 101 -9.80 20.21 70.99
CA LYS A 101 -10.90 21.12 70.62
C LYS A 101 -10.38 22.48 70.18
N ARG A 102 -9.56 23.15 70.99
CA ARG A 102 -8.96 24.45 70.63
C ARG A 102 -8.15 24.40 69.35
N ARG A 103 -7.34 23.34 69.15
CA ARG A 103 -6.58 23.15 67.91
C ARG A 103 -7.51 22.94 66.71
N ALA A 104 -8.57 22.15 66.86
CA ALA A 104 -9.54 21.93 65.80
C ALA A 104 -10.29 23.22 65.41
N GLU A 105 -10.70 24.03 66.40
CA GLU A 105 -11.33 25.33 66.18
C GLU A 105 -10.38 26.31 65.48
N SER A 106 -9.11 26.38 65.91
CA SER A 106 -8.08 27.21 65.25
C SER A 106 -7.86 26.78 63.80
N ASN A 107 -7.62 25.50 63.56
CA ASN A 107 -7.39 24.97 62.22
C ASN A 107 -8.60 25.19 61.29
N TRP A 108 -9.81 25.12 61.85
CA TRP A 108 -11.04 25.42 61.13
C TRP A 108 -11.09 26.90 60.73
N GLN A 109 -10.81 27.81 61.66
CA GLN A 109 -10.77 29.24 61.41
C GLN A 109 -9.73 29.59 60.33
N ASP A 110 -8.51 29.06 60.46
CA ASP A 110 -7.43 29.25 59.47
C ASP A 110 -7.84 28.71 58.09
N SER A 111 -8.58 27.60 58.05
CA SER A 111 -9.09 27.02 56.79
C SER A 111 -10.18 27.88 56.16
N ILE A 112 -11.04 28.54 56.96
CA ILE A 112 -12.03 29.48 56.46
C ILE A 112 -11.35 30.73 55.89
N GLU A 113 -10.34 31.26 56.58
CA GLU A 113 -9.55 32.41 56.09
C GLU A 113 -8.85 32.08 54.78
N ALA A 114 -8.19 30.92 54.67
CA ALA A 114 -7.58 30.47 53.43
C ALA A 114 -8.59 30.34 52.26
N MET A 115 -9.83 29.93 52.55
CA MET A 115 -10.90 29.88 51.54
C MET A 115 -11.39 31.28 51.15
N THR A 116 -11.49 32.21 52.11
CA THR A 116 -11.83 33.61 51.82
C THR A 116 -10.78 34.25 50.92
N ASP A 117 -9.50 34.06 51.24
CA ASP A 117 -8.38 34.58 50.43
C ASP A 117 -8.34 33.95 49.04
N LEU A 118 -8.58 32.63 48.94
CA LEU A 118 -8.70 31.95 47.66
C LEU A 118 -9.83 32.53 46.82
N MET A 119 -11.01 32.73 47.38
CA MET A 119 -12.16 33.28 46.65
C MET A 119 -11.88 34.72 46.20
N ALA A 120 -11.24 35.54 47.04
CA ALA A 120 -10.84 36.90 46.69
C ALA A 120 -9.83 36.90 45.51
N GLU A 121 -8.85 35.99 45.50
CA GLU A 121 -7.90 35.88 44.39
C GLU A 121 -8.58 35.34 43.11
N VAL A 122 -9.52 34.41 43.22
CA VAL A 122 -10.33 33.94 42.09
C VAL A 122 -11.11 35.09 41.45
N GLU A 123 -11.72 35.97 42.25
CA GLU A 123 -12.45 37.16 41.76
C GLU A 123 -11.54 38.17 41.04
N ARG A 124 -10.26 38.24 41.42
CA ARG A 124 -9.27 39.10 40.76
C ARG A 124 -8.74 38.53 39.44
N THR A 125 -9.02 37.26 39.14
CA THR A 125 -8.46 36.58 37.98
C THR A 125 -9.26 36.89 36.72
N VAL A 126 -8.56 37.20 35.62
CA VAL A 126 -9.19 37.41 34.31
C VAL A 126 -9.79 36.09 33.82
N THR A 127 -11.05 36.12 33.41
CA THR A 127 -11.73 34.94 32.89
C THR A 127 -11.20 34.56 31.52
N THR A 128 -10.91 33.27 31.32
CA THR A 128 -10.38 32.75 30.06
C THR A 128 -11.49 32.10 29.25
N SER A 129 -11.60 32.47 27.96
CA SER A 129 -12.60 31.89 27.06
C SER A 129 -12.33 30.41 26.80
N THR A 130 -13.40 29.60 26.84
CA THR A 130 -13.31 28.16 26.57
C THR A 130 -13.29 27.80 25.09
N LYS A 131 -13.40 28.80 24.19
CA LYS A 131 -13.31 28.57 22.73
C LYS A 131 -12.03 27.80 22.35
N VAL A 132 -10.93 28.08 23.04
CA VAL A 132 -9.64 27.40 22.87
C VAL A 132 -9.75 25.88 23.11
N PHE A 133 -10.62 25.42 24.01
CA PHE A 133 -10.89 23.99 24.20
C PHE A 133 -11.66 23.38 23.02
N ALA A 134 -12.56 24.14 22.40
CA ALA A 134 -13.27 23.69 21.21
C ALA A 134 -12.30 23.54 20.04
N ASP A 135 -11.40 24.52 19.84
CA ASP A 135 -10.36 24.45 18.82
C ASP A 135 -9.43 23.26 19.07
N MET A 136 -8.92 23.11 20.30
CA MET A 136 -8.09 21.97 20.70
C MET A 136 -8.79 20.62 20.42
N ARG A 137 -10.09 20.53 20.70
CA ARG A 137 -10.90 19.34 20.43
C ARG A 137 -10.96 19.05 18.93
N ILE A 138 -11.28 20.04 18.10
CA ILE A 138 -11.35 19.88 16.64
C ILE A 138 -10.00 19.41 16.10
N LYS A 139 -8.88 19.98 16.57
CA LYS A 139 -7.54 19.58 16.14
C LYS A 139 -7.18 18.15 16.57
N ARG A 140 -7.59 17.71 17.76
CA ARG A 140 -7.42 16.31 18.20
C ARG A 140 -8.27 15.33 17.37
N GLU A 141 -9.50 15.71 17.01
CA GLU A 141 -10.37 14.91 16.14
C GLU A 141 -9.76 14.78 14.74
N GLN A 142 -9.22 15.87 14.18
CA GLN A 142 -8.50 15.87 12.90
C GLN A 142 -7.24 14.99 12.95
N LEU A 143 -6.43 15.10 14.01
CA LEU A 143 -5.27 14.25 14.22
C LEU A 143 -5.66 12.76 14.27
N SER A 144 -6.75 12.43 14.98
CA SER A 144 -7.26 11.07 15.09
C SER A 144 -7.72 10.52 13.75
N ALA A 145 -8.43 11.33 12.95
CA ALA A 145 -8.87 10.95 11.62
C ALA A 145 -7.69 10.72 10.67
N ASN A 146 -6.70 11.62 10.65
CA ASN A 146 -5.52 11.50 9.78
C ASN A 146 -4.68 10.26 10.14
N LYS A 147 -4.56 9.91 11.42
CA LYS A 147 -3.90 8.67 11.86
C LYS A 147 -4.61 7.42 11.35
N ALA A 148 -5.94 7.37 11.47
CA ALA A 148 -6.73 6.22 11.02
C ALA A 148 -6.63 6.08 9.49
N ASN A 149 -6.83 7.18 8.77
CA ASN A 149 -6.71 7.22 7.32
C ASN A 149 -5.32 6.80 6.83
N LEU A 150 -4.25 7.26 7.50
CA LEU A 150 -2.89 6.86 7.14
C LEU A 150 -2.70 5.34 7.21
N LEU A 151 -3.21 4.69 8.28
CA LEU A 151 -3.12 3.22 8.41
C LEU A 151 -3.87 2.51 7.27
N ASP A 152 -5.07 2.96 6.94
CA ASP A 152 -5.89 2.35 5.88
C ASP A 152 -5.28 2.57 4.48
N LYS A 153 -4.74 3.76 4.23
CA LYS A 153 -4.03 4.07 2.98
C LYS A 153 -2.76 3.25 2.84
N GLN A 154 -2.03 3.03 3.94
CA GLN A 154 -0.85 2.17 3.94
C GLN A 154 -1.19 0.72 3.60
N LYS A 155 -2.29 0.18 4.13
CA LYS A 155 -2.79 -1.17 3.75
C LYS A 155 -3.17 -1.24 2.28
N SER A 156 -3.80 -0.19 1.77
CA SER A 156 -4.20 -0.09 0.36
C SER A 156 -2.98 -0.05 -0.58
N LEU A 157 -1.94 0.70 -0.20
CA LEU A 157 -0.65 0.75 -0.92
C LEU A 157 -0.04 -0.64 -1.05
N LEU A 158 -0.04 -1.44 0.03
CA LEU A 158 0.46 -2.81 -0.02
C LEU A 158 -0.31 -3.70 -0.98
N SER A 159 -1.64 -3.63 -0.95
CA SER A 159 -2.46 -4.41 -1.88
C SER A 159 -2.14 -4.04 -3.33
N ALA A 160 -1.94 -2.75 -3.62
CA ALA A 160 -1.53 -2.27 -4.94
C ALA A 160 -0.12 -2.77 -5.32
N MET A 161 0.85 -2.73 -4.40
CA MET A 161 2.21 -3.25 -4.63
C MET A 161 2.23 -4.76 -4.90
N HIS A 162 1.41 -5.53 -4.19
CA HIS A 162 1.30 -6.97 -4.43
C HIS A 162 0.73 -7.27 -5.81
N LYS A 163 -0.35 -6.57 -6.20
CA LYS A 163 -0.93 -6.67 -7.55
C LYS A 163 0.05 -6.27 -8.64
N LEU A 164 0.83 -5.20 -8.42
CA LEU A 164 1.90 -4.80 -9.34
C LEU A 164 2.95 -5.89 -9.51
N THR A 165 3.36 -6.54 -8.42
CA THR A 165 4.36 -7.62 -8.47
C THR A 165 3.84 -8.83 -9.24
N LEU A 166 2.62 -9.27 -8.97
CA LEU A 166 1.98 -10.37 -9.71
C LEU A 166 1.83 -10.05 -11.20
N GLU A 167 1.42 -8.83 -11.54
CA GLU A 167 1.23 -8.43 -12.93
C GLU A 167 2.56 -8.24 -13.68
N GLN A 168 3.63 -7.82 -12.97
CA GLN A 168 4.99 -7.81 -13.52
C GLN A 168 5.49 -9.22 -13.84
N GLU A 169 5.20 -10.20 -12.99
CA GLU A 169 5.54 -11.60 -13.22
C GLU A 169 4.77 -12.17 -14.42
N ARG A 170 3.46 -11.90 -14.52
CA ARG A 170 2.64 -12.26 -15.69
C ARG A 170 3.20 -11.66 -16.98
N LEU A 171 3.57 -10.38 -16.98
CA LEU A 171 4.19 -9.74 -18.14
C LEU A 171 5.51 -10.43 -18.52
N ARG A 172 6.33 -10.80 -17.53
CA ARG A 172 7.60 -11.50 -17.77
C ARG A 172 7.37 -12.86 -18.44
N ASN A 173 6.41 -13.64 -17.93
CA ASN A 173 6.07 -14.94 -18.48
C ASN A 173 5.51 -14.80 -19.90
N ALA A 174 4.56 -13.88 -20.13
CA ALA A 174 4.00 -13.63 -21.46
C ALA A 174 5.07 -13.18 -22.48
N LYS A 175 6.07 -12.38 -22.05
CA LYS A 175 7.21 -12.02 -22.91
C LYS A 175 8.12 -13.21 -23.22
N SER A 176 8.32 -14.12 -22.26
CA SER A 176 9.05 -15.37 -22.49
C SER A 176 8.32 -16.22 -23.53
N ASP A 177 7.02 -16.46 -23.32
CA ASP A 177 6.19 -17.25 -24.24
C ASP A 177 6.16 -16.63 -25.64
N GLN A 178 6.08 -15.29 -25.73
CA GLN A 178 6.15 -14.57 -27.01
C GLN A 178 7.49 -14.80 -27.71
N SER A 179 8.60 -14.76 -26.95
CA SER A 179 9.94 -15.03 -27.49
C SER A 179 10.09 -16.48 -27.95
N ASP A 180 9.65 -17.44 -27.13
CA ASP A 180 9.78 -18.88 -27.39
C ASP A 180 8.99 -19.31 -28.63
N ASN A 181 7.87 -18.64 -28.89
CA ASN A 181 7.01 -18.90 -30.05
C ASN A 181 7.28 -17.96 -31.24
N SER A 182 8.29 -17.10 -31.18
CA SER A 182 8.60 -16.12 -32.25
C SER A 182 8.98 -16.78 -33.57
N LYS A 183 9.57 -17.98 -33.53
CA LYS A 183 9.92 -18.80 -34.70
C LYS A 183 8.79 -19.78 -35.02
N TYR A 184 7.68 -19.24 -35.49
CA TYR A 184 6.51 -20.03 -35.90
C TYR A 184 6.55 -20.45 -37.38
N THR A 185 7.63 -20.17 -38.09
CA THR A 185 7.87 -20.67 -39.44
C THR A 185 8.92 -21.77 -39.44
N GLU A 186 8.67 -22.82 -40.23
CA GLU A 186 9.58 -23.94 -40.41
C GLU A 186 9.73 -24.26 -41.89
N ASN A 187 10.94 -24.64 -42.29
CA ASN A 187 11.23 -25.05 -43.65
C ASN A 187 10.75 -26.49 -43.86
N GLN A 188 9.84 -26.68 -44.81
CA GLN A 188 9.41 -27.99 -45.27
C GLN A 188 9.90 -28.22 -46.69
N THR A 189 10.59 -29.34 -46.91
CA THR A 189 10.94 -29.75 -48.27
C THR A 189 9.80 -30.57 -48.84
N ILE A 190 9.19 -30.07 -49.91
CA ILE A 190 8.13 -30.75 -50.63
C ILE A 190 8.60 -31.13 -52.03
N GLU A 191 8.03 -32.21 -52.55
CA GLU A 191 8.22 -32.62 -53.94
C GLU A 191 7.34 -31.74 -54.83
N LYS A 192 7.96 -30.98 -55.74
CA LYS A 192 7.28 -30.20 -56.76
C LYS A 192 7.61 -30.76 -58.13
N ILE A 193 6.58 -31.07 -58.91
CA ILE A 193 6.73 -31.48 -60.31
C ILE A 193 6.84 -30.20 -61.14
N GLU A 194 7.96 -30.05 -61.84
CA GLU A 194 8.18 -28.96 -62.79
C GLU A 194 8.31 -29.54 -64.20
N ILE A 195 7.74 -28.87 -65.20
CA ILE A 195 7.92 -29.25 -66.60
C ILE A 195 9.25 -28.67 -67.08
N GLU A 196 10.18 -29.53 -67.48
CA GLU A 196 11.50 -29.13 -67.94
C GLU A 196 11.69 -29.50 -69.40
N LYS A 197 12.20 -28.55 -70.19
CA LYS A 197 12.62 -28.80 -71.57
C LYS A 197 14.00 -29.46 -71.60
N LYS A 198 14.08 -30.68 -72.13
CA LYS A 198 15.33 -31.44 -72.30
C LYS A 198 15.93 -31.18 -73.68
N ASN A 199 17.22 -31.51 -73.84
CA ASN A 199 17.93 -31.50 -75.12
C ASN A 199 17.64 -32.76 -75.98
N TYR A 200 16.77 -33.63 -75.49
CA TYR A 200 16.23 -34.81 -76.17
C TYR A 200 14.70 -34.79 -76.07
N TYR A 201 14.04 -35.54 -76.95
CA TYR A 201 12.60 -35.77 -76.86
C TYR A 201 12.30 -37.13 -76.26
N SER A 202 11.17 -37.19 -75.55
CA SER A 202 10.64 -38.40 -74.92
C SER A 202 9.29 -38.72 -75.53
N THR A 203 8.97 -40.02 -75.60
CA THR A 203 7.64 -40.50 -75.95
C THR A 203 6.76 -40.43 -74.70
N ILE A 204 5.72 -39.60 -74.75
CA ILE A 204 4.73 -39.45 -73.67
C ILE A 204 3.37 -40.01 -74.12
N CYS A 205 2.54 -40.40 -73.16
CA CYS A 205 1.15 -40.77 -73.40
C CYS A 205 0.21 -39.61 -73.07
N THR A 206 -0.77 -39.35 -73.95
CA THR A 206 -1.75 -38.25 -73.79
C THR A 206 -3.06 -38.67 -73.15
N GLU A 207 -3.31 -39.97 -72.95
CA GLU A 207 -4.54 -40.45 -72.30
C GLU A 207 -4.55 -40.28 -70.78
N HIS A 208 -3.37 -40.14 -70.17
CA HIS A 208 -3.27 -39.90 -68.74
C HIS A 208 -3.55 -38.43 -68.46
N GLY A 209 -4.40 -38.13 -67.46
CA GLY A 209 -4.67 -36.75 -67.01
C GLY A 209 -3.44 -36.00 -66.46
N LYS A 210 -2.26 -36.64 -66.49
CA LYS A 210 -0.93 -36.08 -66.21
C LYS A 210 0.01 -36.56 -67.33
N VAL A 211 1.04 -35.77 -67.64
CA VAL A 211 2.05 -36.16 -68.64
C VAL A 211 2.77 -37.44 -68.16
N GLN A 212 2.47 -38.59 -68.75
CA GLN A 212 3.12 -39.85 -68.45
C GLN A 212 4.28 -40.08 -69.42
N VAL A 213 5.50 -40.11 -68.92
CA VAL A 213 6.69 -40.42 -69.72
C VAL A 213 6.78 -41.94 -69.90
N CYS A 214 6.67 -42.41 -71.14
CA CYS A 214 6.65 -43.83 -71.46
C CYS A 214 8.02 -44.35 -71.91
N HIS A 215 8.81 -43.51 -72.58
CA HIS A 215 10.17 -43.82 -73.01
C HIS A 215 10.97 -42.53 -73.24
N GLU A 216 12.07 -42.36 -72.52
CA GLU A 216 13.02 -41.26 -72.72
C GLU A 216 14.05 -41.57 -73.81
N HIS A 217 14.64 -40.55 -74.43
CA HIS A 217 15.65 -40.71 -75.48
C HIS A 217 15.19 -41.60 -76.65
N CYS A 218 13.98 -41.36 -77.16
CA CYS A 218 13.47 -42.17 -78.25
C CYS A 218 14.32 -42.03 -79.51
N GLY A 219 14.85 -43.14 -80.04
CA GLY A 219 15.68 -43.15 -81.24
C GLY A 219 14.92 -42.98 -82.57
N LEU A 220 13.59 -42.92 -82.54
CA LEU A 220 12.77 -42.64 -83.71
C LEU A 220 12.77 -41.14 -84.03
N GLY A 221 12.64 -40.72 -85.30
CA GLY A 221 12.59 -39.29 -85.65
C GLY A 221 11.48 -38.52 -84.92
N TYR A 222 11.72 -37.25 -84.57
CA TYR A 222 10.76 -36.43 -83.80
C TYR A 222 9.38 -36.34 -84.47
N LYS A 223 8.31 -36.54 -83.68
CA LYS A 223 6.90 -36.51 -84.11
C LYS A 223 6.01 -35.95 -83.00
N PRO A 224 5.54 -34.70 -83.09
CA PRO A 224 4.71 -34.08 -82.04
C PRO A 224 3.24 -34.50 -82.09
N GLU A 225 2.84 -35.27 -83.11
CA GLU A 225 1.46 -35.68 -83.35
C GLU A 225 1.28 -37.17 -83.06
N LEU A 226 0.06 -37.56 -82.69
CA LEU A 226 -0.33 -38.95 -82.50
C LEU A 226 -0.18 -39.74 -83.80
N ASN A 227 0.68 -40.78 -83.79
CA ASN A 227 0.96 -41.55 -85.00
C ASN A 227 1.31 -43.01 -84.69
N PHE A 228 0.31 -43.89 -84.80
CA PHE A 228 0.47 -45.31 -84.54
C PHE A 228 1.63 -45.96 -85.32
N ALA A 229 1.70 -45.71 -86.64
CA ALA A 229 2.70 -46.35 -87.50
C ALA A 229 4.13 -45.93 -87.15
N HIS A 230 4.29 -44.73 -86.60
CA HIS A 230 5.56 -44.24 -86.10
C HIS A 230 5.89 -44.86 -84.73
N PHE A 231 4.98 -44.73 -83.76
CA PHE A 231 5.25 -45.11 -82.38
C PHE A 231 5.22 -46.61 -82.12
N LYS A 232 4.61 -47.44 -82.98
CA LYS A 232 4.69 -48.92 -82.85
C LYS A 232 6.12 -49.48 -82.84
N ASN A 233 7.07 -48.71 -83.37
CA ASN A 233 8.50 -49.05 -83.38
C ASN A 233 9.28 -48.41 -82.23
N CYS A 234 8.60 -47.67 -81.34
CA CYS A 234 9.23 -47.07 -80.17
C CYS A 234 9.62 -48.20 -79.21
N ALA A 235 10.74 -48.06 -78.51
CA ALA A 235 11.11 -49.06 -77.51
C ALA A 235 10.02 -49.19 -76.42
N ALA A 236 9.20 -48.16 -76.17
CA ALA A 236 8.06 -48.25 -75.25
C ALA A 236 6.95 -49.20 -75.72
N ALA A 237 6.93 -49.65 -76.98
CA ALA A 237 5.93 -50.58 -77.47
C ALA A 237 6.17 -51.99 -76.91
N ASP A 238 5.08 -52.73 -76.70
CA ASP A 238 5.11 -54.13 -76.33
C ASP A 238 5.57 -55.03 -77.50
N SER A 239 5.62 -56.35 -77.27
CA SER A 239 6.04 -57.32 -78.29
C SER A 239 5.15 -57.36 -79.53
N THR A 240 3.92 -56.83 -79.45
CA THR A 240 2.98 -56.75 -80.57
C THR A 240 3.09 -55.42 -81.32
N GLY A 241 3.77 -54.43 -80.74
CA GLY A 241 3.85 -53.07 -81.27
C GLY A 241 2.57 -52.25 -81.07
N ASN A 242 1.51 -52.83 -80.49
CA ASN A 242 0.19 -52.21 -80.45
C ASN A 242 -0.03 -51.34 -79.21
N ASN A 243 0.46 -51.77 -78.04
CA ASN A 243 0.31 -51.05 -76.79
C ASN A 243 1.66 -50.66 -76.21
N CYS A 244 1.66 -49.67 -75.33
CA CYS A 244 2.82 -49.30 -74.57
C CYS A 244 3.04 -50.26 -73.41
N ARG A 245 4.25 -50.76 -73.24
CA ARG A 245 4.63 -51.59 -72.09
C ARG A 245 4.69 -50.82 -70.76
N THR A 246 4.80 -49.49 -70.81
CA THR A 246 4.92 -48.63 -69.62
C THR A 246 3.56 -48.19 -69.09
N CYS A 247 2.64 -47.81 -69.97
CA CYS A 247 1.34 -47.26 -69.57
C CYS A 247 0.13 -48.06 -70.06
N HIS A 248 0.35 -49.12 -70.86
CA HIS A 248 -0.68 -50.01 -71.41
C HIS A 248 -1.72 -49.38 -72.35
N CYS A 249 -1.66 -48.08 -72.60
CA CYS A 249 -2.42 -47.41 -73.66
C CYS A 249 -1.90 -47.80 -75.05
N GLY A 250 -2.76 -47.67 -76.06
CA GLY A 250 -2.38 -47.89 -77.45
C GLY A 250 -1.26 -46.96 -77.90
N MET A 251 -0.36 -47.45 -78.78
CA MET A 251 0.75 -46.65 -79.32
C MET A 251 0.27 -45.45 -80.15
N ASN A 252 -1.01 -45.42 -80.55
CA ASN A 252 -1.68 -44.28 -81.17
C ASN A 252 -1.95 -43.11 -80.21
N GLN A 253 -1.76 -43.30 -78.91
CA GLN A 253 -1.98 -42.27 -77.87
C GLN A 253 -0.68 -41.63 -77.39
N HIS A 254 0.40 -41.80 -78.17
CA HIS A 254 1.71 -41.34 -77.82
C HIS A 254 2.22 -40.28 -78.80
N LEU A 255 3.02 -39.35 -78.30
CA LEU A 255 3.71 -38.33 -79.09
C LEU A 255 5.11 -38.03 -78.53
N HIS A 256 5.95 -37.37 -79.33
CA HIS A 256 7.24 -36.85 -78.87
C HIS A 256 7.09 -35.43 -78.33
N THR A 257 7.62 -35.20 -77.13
CA THR A 257 7.78 -33.86 -76.55
C THR A 257 9.20 -33.67 -76.02
N TYR A 258 9.69 -32.44 -76.03
CA TYR A 258 10.92 -32.06 -75.33
C TYR A 258 10.66 -31.69 -73.86
N GLU A 259 9.39 -31.54 -73.48
CA GLU A 259 8.98 -31.06 -72.16
C GLU A 259 8.42 -32.21 -71.33
N ILE A 260 9.16 -32.62 -70.29
CA ILE A 260 8.79 -33.73 -69.41
C ILE A 260 8.66 -33.28 -67.95
N PRO A 261 7.77 -33.89 -67.16
CA PRO A 261 7.71 -33.64 -65.72
C PRO A 261 8.96 -34.18 -65.02
N VAL A 262 9.63 -33.32 -64.27
CA VAL A 262 10.78 -33.65 -63.42
C VAL A 262 10.40 -33.33 -61.98
N SER A 263 10.61 -34.30 -61.10
CA SER A 263 10.47 -34.10 -59.65
C SER A 263 11.66 -33.32 -59.12
N ARG A 264 11.40 -32.18 -58.46
CA ARG A 264 12.41 -31.40 -57.73
C ARG A 264 11.96 -31.18 -56.30
N MET A 265 12.90 -31.34 -55.38
CA MET A 265 12.71 -31.00 -53.98
C MET A 265 12.85 -29.48 -53.83
N VAL A 266 11.76 -28.81 -53.43
CA VAL A 266 11.76 -27.38 -53.13
C VAL A 266 11.50 -27.18 -51.65
N THR A 267 12.27 -26.30 -51.02
CA THR A 267 12.05 -25.90 -49.63
C THR A 267 11.09 -24.73 -49.60
N ILE A 268 9.94 -24.91 -48.96
CA ILE A 268 8.97 -23.86 -48.70
C ILE A 268 8.95 -23.53 -47.21
N GLU A 269 8.71 -22.27 -46.88
CA GLU A 269 8.49 -21.84 -45.51
C GLU A 269 7.01 -22.03 -45.16
N GLN A 270 6.73 -22.87 -44.16
CA GLN A 270 5.38 -23.15 -43.68
C GLN A 270 5.18 -22.56 -42.29
N ILE A 271 4.00 -21.99 -42.06
CA ILE A 271 3.58 -21.52 -40.74
C ILE A 271 3.11 -22.70 -39.90
N VAL A 272 3.78 -22.93 -38.77
CA VAL A 272 3.33 -23.83 -37.71
C VAL A 272 2.21 -23.16 -36.93
N GLN A 273 0.96 -23.49 -37.29
CA GLN A 273 -0.25 -22.81 -36.79
C GLN A 273 -0.35 -22.82 -35.26
N SER A 274 0.07 -23.90 -34.59
CA SER A 274 0.08 -23.98 -33.13
C SER A 274 1.04 -22.97 -32.49
N LYS A 275 2.27 -22.84 -33.01
CA LYS A 275 3.25 -21.84 -32.56
C LYS A 275 2.77 -20.42 -32.84
N LYS A 276 2.17 -20.17 -34.01
CA LYS A 276 1.60 -18.85 -34.34
C LYS A 276 0.46 -18.48 -33.39
N ALA A 277 -0.46 -19.41 -33.11
CA ALA A 277 -1.54 -19.18 -32.16
C ALA A 277 -1.01 -18.88 -30.74
N ALA A 278 0.02 -19.60 -30.29
CA ALA A 278 0.69 -19.33 -29.02
C ALA A 278 1.37 -17.95 -29.00
N TYR A 279 2.06 -17.57 -30.07
CA TYR A 279 2.67 -16.24 -30.23
C TYR A 279 1.63 -15.12 -30.19
N ASP A 280 0.52 -15.27 -30.92
CA ASP A 280 -0.56 -14.28 -30.97
C ASP A 280 -1.23 -14.12 -29.60
N LEU A 281 -1.45 -15.23 -28.88
CA LEU A 281 -1.97 -15.21 -27.51
C LEU A 281 -1.01 -14.48 -26.55
N ALA A 282 0.27 -14.84 -26.57
CA ALA A 282 1.30 -14.21 -25.75
C ALA A 282 1.41 -12.70 -26.05
N SER A 283 1.34 -12.30 -27.31
CA SER A 283 1.36 -10.89 -27.74
C SER A 283 0.17 -10.09 -27.18
N ARG A 284 -1.04 -10.68 -27.15
CA ARG A 284 -2.21 -10.06 -26.52
C ARG A 284 -2.06 -9.96 -25.01
N GLN A 285 -1.52 -10.99 -24.37
CA GLN A 285 -1.25 -10.98 -22.93
C GLN A 285 -0.23 -9.90 -22.57
N VAL A 286 0.87 -9.76 -23.32
CA VAL A 286 1.86 -8.69 -23.13
C VAL A 286 1.19 -7.32 -23.18
N SER A 287 0.39 -7.06 -24.21
CA SER A 287 -0.32 -5.78 -24.37
C SER A 287 -1.29 -5.51 -23.22
N THR A 288 -2.02 -6.55 -22.80
CA THR A 288 -3.00 -6.47 -21.70
C THR A 288 -2.31 -6.19 -20.35
N SER A 289 -1.27 -6.94 -20.03
CA SER A 289 -0.49 -6.75 -18.79
C SER A 289 0.18 -5.39 -18.75
N GLN A 290 0.68 -4.87 -19.89
CA GLN A 290 1.24 -3.51 -19.96
C GLN A 290 0.21 -2.45 -19.61
N LEU A 291 -1.01 -2.53 -20.16
CA LEU A 291 -2.11 -1.60 -19.83
C LEU A 291 -2.51 -1.69 -18.36
N GLN A 292 -2.62 -2.90 -17.81
CA GLN A 292 -2.94 -3.11 -16.40
C GLN A 292 -1.85 -2.56 -15.48
N LEU A 293 -0.57 -2.74 -15.82
CA LEU A 293 0.54 -2.15 -15.07
C LEU A 293 0.50 -0.63 -15.06
N LEU A 294 0.16 0.01 -16.20
CA LEU A 294 -0.01 1.46 -16.25
C LEU A 294 -1.11 1.94 -15.29
N GLN A 295 -2.27 1.27 -15.29
CA GLN A 295 -3.38 1.61 -14.39
C GLN A 295 -3.04 1.37 -12.91
N LEU A 296 -2.41 0.24 -12.59
CA LEU A 296 -1.98 -0.09 -11.23
C LEU A 296 -0.93 0.89 -10.72
N ASN A 297 0.02 1.32 -11.56
CA ASN A 297 1.02 2.33 -11.20
C ASN A 297 0.38 3.70 -10.93
N ALA A 298 -0.59 4.10 -11.75
CA ALA A 298 -1.35 5.33 -11.52
C ALA A 298 -2.11 5.27 -10.18
N THR A 299 -2.76 4.14 -9.90
CA THR A 299 -3.47 3.90 -8.63
C THR A 299 -2.52 3.93 -7.43
N TYR A 300 -1.36 3.27 -7.54
CA TYR A 300 -0.32 3.27 -6.52
C TYR A 300 0.17 4.70 -6.23
N THR A 301 0.44 5.49 -7.27
CA THR A 301 0.88 6.88 -7.15
C THR A 301 -0.17 7.75 -6.45
N ALA A 302 -1.45 7.59 -6.81
CA ALA A 302 -2.54 8.31 -6.16
C ALA A 302 -2.67 7.95 -4.67
N LEU A 303 -2.59 6.66 -4.33
CA LEU A 303 -2.60 6.20 -2.93
C LEU A 303 -1.39 6.71 -2.16
N GLN A 304 -0.22 6.83 -2.79
CA GLN A 304 0.99 7.34 -2.16
C GLN A 304 0.84 8.83 -1.85
N ASN A 305 0.26 9.59 -2.77
CA ASN A 305 -0.04 11.01 -2.56
C ASN A 305 -1.06 11.20 -1.43
N ASP A 306 -2.12 10.39 -1.37
CA ASP A 306 -3.09 10.40 -0.28
C ASP A 306 -2.44 10.10 1.08
N ALA A 307 -1.55 9.10 1.14
CA ALA A 307 -0.82 8.75 2.35
C ALA A 307 0.10 9.89 2.80
N ASN A 308 0.79 10.55 1.86
CA ASN A 308 1.60 11.72 2.15
C ASN A 308 0.74 12.90 2.63
N GLY A 309 -0.42 13.14 2.03
CA GLY A 309 -1.37 14.15 2.51
C GLY A 309 -1.85 13.89 3.93
N CYS A 310 -2.05 12.62 4.32
CA CYS A 310 -2.36 12.27 5.71
C CYS A 310 -1.18 12.58 6.66
N LYS A 311 0.07 12.33 6.23
CA LYS A 311 1.27 12.68 7.01
C LYS A 311 1.38 14.20 7.21
N ASP A 312 1.14 14.98 6.17
CA ASP A 312 1.14 16.44 6.25
C ASP A 312 0.01 16.95 7.15
N GLY A 313 -1.18 16.34 7.07
CA GLY A 313 -2.29 16.63 7.95
C GLY A 313 -2.00 16.33 9.42
N ILE A 314 -1.29 15.23 9.73
CA ILE A 314 -0.79 14.92 11.08
C ILE A 314 0.15 16.04 11.54
N LEU A 315 1.10 16.47 10.70
CA LEU A 315 2.05 17.52 11.04
C LEU A 315 1.39 18.86 11.33
N SER A 316 0.46 19.28 10.48
CA SER A 316 -0.29 20.53 10.70
C SER A 316 -1.05 20.47 12.02
N SER A 317 -1.76 19.36 12.27
CA SER A 317 -2.52 19.16 13.50
C SER A 317 -1.61 19.21 14.73
N ILE A 318 -0.41 18.61 14.65
CA ILE A 318 0.58 18.63 15.74
C ILE A 318 1.07 20.06 16.01
N LYS A 319 1.45 20.80 14.97
CA LYS A 319 1.94 22.19 15.10
C LYS A 319 0.87 23.10 15.71
N GLU A 320 -0.36 23.00 15.22
CA GLU A 320 -1.50 23.77 15.71
C GLU A 320 -1.86 23.40 17.15
N LEU A 321 -1.82 22.10 17.50
CA LEU A 321 -2.02 21.67 18.89
C LEU A 321 -0.92 22.19 19.82
N LYS A 322 0.34 22.24 19.40
CA LYS A 322 1.44 22.82 20.20
C LYS A 322 1.26 24.31 20.46
N GLN A 323 0.66 25.05 19.53
CA GLN A 323 0.35 26.47 19.73
C GLN A 323 -0.74 26.69 20.78
N ILE A 324 -1.66 25.73 20.92
CA ILE A 324 -2.75 25.79 21.90
C ILE A 324 -2.30 25.23 23.27
N CYS A 325 -1.55 24.13 23.25
CA CYS A 325 -1.09 23.39 24.41
C CYS A 325 0.34 22.91 24.18
N SER A 326 1.33 23.66 24.66
CA SER A 326 2.75 23.34 24.50
C SER A 326 3.14 22.04 25.22
N HIS A 327 2.31 21.59 26.17
CA HIS A 327 2.53 20.40 26.98
C HIS A 327 1.81 19.14 26.48
N TYR A 328 1.22 19.20 25.28
CA TYR A 328 0.58 18.02 24.70
C TYR A 328 1.59 16.90 24.43
N ASN A 329 1.30 15.69 24.93
CA ASN A 329 2.20 14.54 24.81
C ASN A 329 2.04 13.82 23.46
N PHE A 330 2.70 14.35 22.42
CA PHE A 330 2.65 13.77 21.08
C PHE A 330 3.28 12.37 20.99
N VAL A 331 4.29 12.09 21.83
CA VAL A 331 4.96 10.78 21.86
C VAL A 331 3.96 9.70 22.24
N GLU A 332 3.24 9.89 23.34
CA GLU A 332 2.21 8.97 23.81
C GLU A 332 1.05 8.88 22.82
N GLU A 333 0.63 10.01 22.29
CA GLU A 333 -0.48 10.10 21.33
C GLU A 333 -0.18 9.31 20.04
N MET A 334 1.06 9.34 19.54
CA MET A 334 1.45 8.63 18.32
C MET A 334 1.94 7.20 18.58
N ALA A 335 2.25 6.83 19.83
CA ALA A 335 2.83 5.54 20.18
C ALA A 335 1.99 4.37 19.67
N THR A 336 0.66 4.45 19.79
CA THR A 336 -0.25 3.40 19.31
C THR A 336 -0.24 3.28 17.79
N THR A 337 -0.15 4.39 17.06
CA THR A 337 -0.03 4.38 15.58
C THR A 337 1.29 3.78 15.15
N ILE A 338 2.40 4.16 15.78
CA ILE A 338 3.74 3.60 15.51
C ILE A 338 3.76 2.10 15.80
N GLN A 339 3.19 1.68 16.94
CA GLN A 339 3.10 0.28 17.31
C GLN A 339 2.29 -0.52 16.29
N LYS A 340 1.15 0.00 15.84
CA LYS A 340 0.33 -0.64 14.79
C LYS A 340 1.10 -0.78 13.48
N LEU A 341 1.76 0.28 13.02
CA LEU A 341 2.60 0.21 11.80
C LEU A 341 3.71 -0.85 11.94
N ARG A 342 4.40 -0.90 13.08
CA ARG A 342 5.43 -1.91 13.34
C ARG A 342 4.87 -3.33 13.46
N GLN A 343 3.66 -3.49 13.99
CA GLN A 343 3.00 -4.78 14.06
C GLN A 343 2.59 -5.26 12.66
N GLU A 344 2.04 -4.38 11.84
CA GLU A 344 1.70 -4.65 10.44
C GLU A 344 2.96 -5.00 9.62
N ALA A 345 4.09 -4.33 9.89
CA ALA A 345 5.39 -4.69 9.31
C ALA A 345 5.86 -6.11 9.69
N LYS A 346 5.56 -6.59 10.90
CA LYS A 346 5.95 -7.93 11.34
C LYS A 346 5.14 -9.04 10.66
N ILE A 347 3.84 -8.81 10.46
CA ILE A 347 2.94 -9.81 9.84
C ILE A 347 3.00 -9.80 8.32
N ALA A 348 3.49 -8.73 7.70
CA ALA A 348 3.66 -8.66 6.26
C ALA A 348 4.62 -9.76 5.77
N GLN A 349 4.25 -10.51 4.73
CA GLN A 349 5.10 -11.56 4.17
C GLN A 349 6.13 -11.02 3.18
N ASP A 350 5.78 -9.96 2.45
CA ASP A 350 6.65 -9.32 1.46
C ASP A 350 7.66 -8.35 2.11
N LEU A 351 8.94 -8.45 1.72
CA LEU A 351 10.01 -7.62 2.26
C LEU A 351 9.83 -6.13 1.92
N LYS A 352 9.29 -5.80 0.74
CA LYS A 352 9.00 -4.41 0.38
C LYS A 352 7.90 -3.85 1.29
N ALA A 353 6.84 -4.63 1.51
CA ALA A 353 5.78 -4.27 2.46
C ALA A 353 6.29 -4.02 3.89
N LYS A 354 7.20 -4.87 4.40
CA LYS A 354 7.84 -4.65 5.72
C LYS A 354 8.60 -3.33 5.77
N THR A 355 9.39 -3.07 4.73
CA THR A 355 10.23 -1.87 4.62
C THR A 355 9.36 -0.61 4.63
N GLU A 356 8.27 -0.61 3.88
CA GLU A 356 7.40 0.56 3.76
C GLU A 356 6.68 0.92 5.07
N PHE A 357 6.18 -0.07 5.82
CA PHE A 357 5.59 0.17 7.14
C PHE A 357 6.61 0.71 8.15
N ASN A 358 7.83 0.16 8.15
CA ASN A 358 8.91 0.64 9.02
C ASN A 358 9.34 2.06 8.64
N ASN A 359 9.51 2.36 7.36
CA ASN A 359 9.83 3.71 6.88
C ASN A 359 8.76 4.72 7.31
N THR A 360 7.47 4.34 7.24
CA THR A 360 6.39 5.21 7.69
C THR A 360 6.38 5.39 9.21
N ALA A 361 6.66 4.34 9.97
CA ALA A 361 6.80 4.44 11.43
C ALA A 361 7.99 5.35 11.82
N GLU A 362 9.14 5.18 11.18
CA GLU A 362 10.33 6.01 11.39
C GLU A 362 10.10 7.48 10.98
N ALA A 363 9.39 7.70 9.87
CA ALA A 363 8.98 9.05 9.47
C ALA A 363 8.18 9.71 10.59
N ILE A 364 7.16 9.04 11.13
CA ILE A 364 6.38 9.56 12.27
C ILE A 364 7.26 9.81 13.50
N GLU A 365 8.18 8.90 13.84
CA GLU A 365 9.11 9.10 14.96
C GLU A 365 10.00 10.33 14.77
N ASN A 366 10.51 10.55 13.56
CA ASN A 366 11.30 11.72 13.23
C ASN A 366 10.47 13.00 13.28
N LEU A 367 9.22 12.95 12.84
CA LEU A 367 8.27 14.07 12.97
C LEU A 367 8.03 14.43 14.44
N ILE A 368 7.87 13.44 15.32
CA ILE A 368 7.74 13.69 16.76
C ILE A 368 9.01 14.35 17.30
N LYS A 369 10.21 13.89 16.91
CA LYS A 369 11.49 14.48 17.35
C LYS A 369 11.68 15.92 16.90
N GLN A 370 11.17 16.28 15.72
CA GLN A 370 11.26 17.66 15.22
C GLN A 370 10.36 18.63 15.97
N VAL A 371 9.28 18.12 16.58
CA VAL A 371 8.31 18.95 17.30
C VAL A 371 8.44 18.82 18.81
N ALA A 372 9.08 17.77 19.34
CA ALA A 372 9.42 17.63 20.75
C ALA A 372 10.35 18.76 21.18
#